data_AF-A0A964XSL2-F1
#
_entry.id   AF-A0A964XSL2-F1
#
_cell.length_a   1.000
_cell.length_b   1.000
_cell.length_c   1.000
_cell.angle_alpha   90.00
_cell.angle_beta   90.00
_cell.angle_gamma   90.00
#
_symmetry.space_group_name_H-M   'P 1'
#
loop_
_entity.id
_entity.type
_entity.pdbx_description
1 polymer ?
#
loop_
_entity_poly.entity_id
_entity_poly.type
_entity_poly.pdbx_seq_one_letter_code
_entity_poly.pdbx_strand_id
1 'polypeptide(L)'
;MNKIFPSAAEALKDIVADGQLMAVGGFGLCGIPEALIAALRDTGVKNLTLISNNAGVDDFGLGLLLQTRQVKKMISSYVGENKEFERQYLAGELELDFTPQGTLAEKLRAGGAGIPAFFTKTGVGTIVADGKELRDFDGETYVMERSLVPDVSLVKADVADRSGNLRFNLTARNFNPAAAMAGKICVVEVERIVATGELAPDDIHLPGIYVHRIVHNPTPEKRIEKLTTRDRKV
;
A
#
# COMPACT_ATOMS: atom_id res chain seq x y z
N MET A 1 -7.41 -25.09 1.55
CA MET A 1 -6.65 -24.26 2.51
C MET A 1 -7.55 -23.11 2.96
N ASN A 2 -7.76 -22.90 4.25
CA ASN A 2 -8.57 -21.78 4.74
C ASN A 2 -7.68 -20.53 4.88
N LYS A 3 -8.03 -19.45 4.18
CA LYS A 3 -7.29 -18.18 4.22
C LYS A 3 -7.95 -17.14 5.13
N ILE A 4 -9.12 -17.42 5.69
CA ILE A 4 -9.90 -16.46 6.48
C ILE A 4 -9.42 -16.50 7.93
N PHE A 5 -9.04 -15.32 8.44
CA PHE A 5 -8.62 -15.12 9.82
C PHE A 5 -9.74 -14.48 10.63
N PRO A 6 -9.83 -14.78 11.94
CA PRO A 6 -10.92 -14.30 12.80
C PRO A 6 -10.83 -12.80 13.11
N SER A 7 -9.64 -12.20 13.02
CA SER A 7 -9.43 -10.76 13.28
C SER A 7 -8.15 -10.25 12.60
N ALA A 8 -8.03 -8.93 12.49
CA ALA A 8 -6.81 -8.27 12.03
C ALA A 8 -5.60 -8.60 12.93
N ALA A 9 -5.78 -8.63 14.25
CA ALA A 9 -4.71 -8.97 15.19
C ALA A 9 -4.18 -10.40 14.96
N GLU A 10 -5.06 -11.40 14.85
CA GLU A 10 -4.65 -12.78 14.61
C GLU A 10 -4.05 -12.96 13.20
N ALA A 11 -4.46 -12.15 12.22
CA ALA A 11 -3.86 -12.16 10.89
C ALA A 11 -2.43 -11.59 10.84
N LEU A 12 -2.00 -10.80 11.83
CA LEU A 12 -0.68 -10.18 11.86
C LEU A 12 0.30 -10.83 12.87
N LYS A 13 -0.23 -11.48 13.92
CA LYS A 13 0.48 -11.94 15.12
C LYS A 13 1.83 -12.66 14.91
N ASP A 14 1.97 -13.45 13.87
CA ASP A 14 3.15 -14.30 13.59
C ASP A 14 3.95 -13.85 12.35
N ILE A 15 3.57 -12.74 11.72
CA ILE A 15 4.21 -12.27 10.48
C ILE A 15 4.80 -10.87 10.57
N VAL A 16 4.43 -10.08 11.58
CA VAL A 16 4.96 -8.73 11.79
C VAL A 16 6.13 -8.73 12.77
N ALA A 17 7.16 -7.96 12.45
CA ALA A 17 8.36 -7.82 13.27
C ALA A 17 9.02 -6.45 13.06
N ASP A 18 9.86 -6.05 14.01
CA ASP A 18 10.66 -4.83 13.90
C ASP A 18 11.53 -4.83 12.64
N GLY A 19 11.70 -3.66 12.03
CA GLY A 19 12.63 -3.49 10.90
C GLY A 19 12.13 -3.98 9.55
N GLN A 20 10.90 -4.49 9.46
CA GLN A 20 10.35 -5.03 8.21
C GLN A 20 10.11 -3.95 7.16
N LEU A 21 10.29 -4.36 5.89
CA LEU A 21 9.77 -3.61 4.75
C LEU A 21 8.33 -4.02 4.51
N MET A 22 7.38 -3.10 4.63
CA MET A 22 5.97 -3.38 4.42
C MET A 22 5.40 -2.50 3.31
N ALA A 23 4.44 -3.02 2.54
CA ALA A 23 3.63 -2.18 1.64
C ALA A 23 2.20 -2.07 2.14
N VAL A 24 1.63 -0.87 2.03
CA VAL A 24 0.26 -0.61 2.42
C VAL A 24 -0.46 0.05 1.26
N GLY A 25 -1.49 -0.63 0.75
CA GLY A 25 -2.32 -0.13 -0.32
C GLY A 25 -3.18 1.08 0.08
N GLY A 26 -3.79 1.73 -0.91
CA GLY A 26 -4.58 2.94 -0.72
C GLY A 26 -4.03 4.17 -1.46
N PHE A 27 -4.87 5.20 -1.53
CA PHE A 27 -4.53 6.52 -2.05
C PHE A 27 -5.23 7.58 -1.19
N GLY A 28 -4.47 8.44 -0.52
CA GLY A 28 -5.02 9.25 0.58
C GLY A 28 -5.69 8.37 1.62
N LEU A 29 -6.99 8.55 1.84
CA LEU A 29 -7.83 7.70 2.71
C LEU A 29 -8.69 6.68 1.94
N CYS A 30 -8.57 6.63 0.62
CA CYS A 30 -9.39 5.79 -0.25
C CYS A 30 -8.77 4.41 -0.47
N GLY A 31 -9.48 3.36 -0.05
CA GLY A 31 -9.02 1.97 -0.21
C GLY A 31 -7.83 1.61 0.69
N ILE A 32 -7.77 2.20 1.88
CA ILE A 32 -6.79 1.82 2.92
C ILE A 32 -7.33 0.64 3.77
N PRO A 33 -6.46 -0.26 4.25
CA PRO A 33 -6.86 -1.34 5.14
C PRO A 33 -6.87 -0.88 6.61
N GLU A 34 -7.89 -0.11 6.99
CA GLU A 34 -7.99 0.59 8.28
C GLU A 34 -7.90 -0.33 9.50
N ALA A 35 -8.52 -1.52 9.48
CA ALA A 35 -8.47 -2.46 10.60
C ALA A 35 -7.10 -3.14 10.70
N LEU A 36 -6.46 -3.43 9.56
CA LEU A 36 -5.09 -3.97 9.55
C LEU A 36 -4.07 -2.91 10.01
N ILE A 37 -4.23 -1.64 9.64
CA ILE A 37 -3.35 -0.56 10.10
C ILE A 37 -3.51 -0.37 11.62
N ALA A 38 -4.75 -0.37 12.13
CA ALA A 38 -5.00 -0.30 13.57
C ALA A 38 -4.37 -1.49 14.32
N ALA A 39 -4.53 -2.72 13.80
CA ALA A 39 -3.91 -3.89 14.40
C ALA A 39 -2.37 -3.83 14.36
N LEU A 40 -1.77 -3.35 13.26
CA LEU A 40 -0.33 -3.14 13.16
C LEU A 40 0.17 -2.11 14.18
N ARG A 41 -0.57 -1.02 14.38
CA ARG A 41 -0.27 -0.04 15.44
C ARG A 41 -0.25 -0.74 16.81
N ASP A 42 -1.27 -1.53 17.09
CA ASP A 42 -1.44 -2.16 18.40
C ASP A 42 -0.37 -3.24 18.69
N THR A 43 0.29 -3.79 17.67
CA THR A 43 1.45 -4.68 17.86
C THR A 43 2.67 -3.97 18.44
N GLY A 44 2.79 -2.65 18.26
CA GLY A 44 3.89 -1.85 18.77
C GLY A 44 5.23 -2.02 18.06
N VAL A 45 5.32 -2.84 17.00
CA VAL A 45 6.56 -3.08 16.24
C VAL A 45 7.16 -1.77 15.73
N LYS A 46 8.48 -1.66 15.75
CA LYS A 46 9.24 -0.44 15.48
C LYS A 46 10.14 -0.57 14.26
N ASN A 47 10.71 0.56 13.85
CA ASN A 47 11.70 0.64 12.79
C ASN A 47 11.19 0.17 11.42
N LEU A 48 9.88 0.28 11.17
CA LEU A 48 9.29 -0.15 9.91
C LEU A 48 9.75 0.75 8.77
N THR A 49 9.99 0.14 7.61
CA THR A 49 10.03 0.86 6.33
C THR A 49 8.73 0.63 5.60
N LEU A 50 7.94 1.69 5.38
CA LEU A 50 6.63 1.57 4.74
C LEU A 50 6.66 2.09 3.31
N ILE A 51 6.12 1.28 2.40
CA ILE A 51 5.85 1.64 1.02
C ILE A 51 4.36 1.98 0.92
N SER A 52 4.03 3.23 0.66
CA SER A 52 2.66 3.64 0.38
C SER A 52 2.64 4.95 -0.39
N ASN A 53 1.61 5.18 -1.19
CA ASN A 53 1.51 6.42 -1.95
C ASN A 53 1.55 7.66 -1.05
N ASN A 54 0.82 7.58 0.07
CA ASN A 54 0.67 8.62 1.08
C ASN A 54 0.75 8.03 2.50
N ALA A 55 0.87 8.89 3.51
CA ALA A 55 0.83 8.49 4.91
C ALA A 55 -0.56 8.64 5.58
N GLY A 56 -1.62 8.85 4.81
CA GLY A 56 -2.94 9.22 5.36
C GLY A 56 -2.89 10.61 6.03
N VAL A 57 -3.74 10.81 7.04
CA VAL A 57 -3.80 12.06 7.82
C VAL A 57 -3.38 11.79 9.27
N ASP A 58 -3.19 12.84 10.07
CA ASP A 58 -2.61 12.74 11.42
C ASP A 58 -3.27 11.65 12.29
N ASP A 59 -4.60 11.55 12.26
CA ASP A 59 -5.41 10.66 13.12
C ASP A 59 -6.02 9.46 12.39
N PHE A 60 -5.69 9.22 11.11
CA PHE A 60 -6.31 8.16 10.31
C PHE A 60 -5.40 7.60 9.21
N GLY A 61 -5.50 6.29 8.97
CA GLY A 61 -4.56 5.59 8.09
C GLY A 61 -3.16 5.49 8.70
N LEU A 62 -2.11 5.63 7.90
CA LEU A 62 -0.72 5.42 8.36
C LEU A 62 -0.24 6.48 9.37
N GLY A 63 -0.91 7.62 9.50
CA GLY A 63 -0.62 8.63 10.53
C GLY A 63 -0.65 8.06 11.94
N LEU A 64 -1.48 7.04 12.18
CA LEU A 64 -1.53 6.29 13.44
C LEU A 64 -0.19 5.64 13.83
N LEU A 65 0.60 5.20 12.83
CA LEU A 65 1.92 4.60 13.04
C LEU A 65 3.02 5.66 13.23
N LEU A 66 2.80 6.87 12.71
CA LEU A 66 3.69 8.01 12.93
C LEU A 66 3.55 8.53 14.36
N GLN A 67 2.32 8.67 14.86
CA GLN A 67 2.04 9.10 16.24
C GLN A 67 2.71 8.19 17.27
N THR A 68 2.74 6.89 17.00
CA THR A 68 3.35 5.87 17.85
C THR A 68 4.84 5.66 17.55
N ARG A 69 5.45 6.41 16.62
CA ARG A 69 6.86 6.31 16.21
C ARG A 69 7.26 4.90 15.78
N GLN A 70 6.38 4.19 15.07
CA GLN A 70 6.65 2.84 14.56
C GLN A 70 7.41 2.86 13.23
N VAL A 71 7.34 3.96 12.49
CA VAL A 71 7.92 4.11 11.16
C VAL A 71 9.28 4.78 11.25
N LYS A 72 10.31 4.12 10.72
CA LYS A 72 11.65 4.70 10.55
C LYS A 72 11.80 5.36 9.17
N LYS A 73 11.23 4.74 8.13
CA LYS A 73 11.37 5.19 6.75
C LYS A 73 10.06 5.08 5.98
N MET A 74 9.75 6.08 5.16
CA MET A 74 8.65 6.07 4.21
C MET A 74 9.20 6.10 2.78
N ILE A 75 8.68 5.22 1.93
CA ILE A 75 8.88 5.23 0.47
C ILE A 75 7.55 5.67 -0.13
N SER A 76 7.46 6.94 -0.51
CA SER A 76 6.19 7.59 -0.86
C SER A 76 6.33 8.59 -1.99
N SER A 77 5.22 8.86 -2.66
CA SER A 77 5.15 9.81 -3.77
C SER A 77 4.63 11.18 -3.35
N TYR A 78 3.83 11.23 -2.29
CA TYR A 78 3.26 12.47 -1.79
C TYR A 78 2.94 12.33 -0.30
N VAL A 79 3.39 13.30 0.49
CA VAL A 79 3.26 13.29 1.96
C VAL A 79 2.00 14.01 2.44
N GLY A 80 1.54 15.02 1.69
CA GLY A 80 0.72 16.13 2.21
C GLY A 80 -0.54 15.75 2.98
N GLU A 81 -0.99 16.71 3.81
CA GLU A 81 -2.09 16.63 4.80
C GLU A 81 -1.79 15.83 6.08
N ASN A 82 -0.50 15.61 6.39
CA ASN A 82 -0.05 15.01 7.65
C ASN A 82 1.06 15.87 8.29
N LYS A 83 0.70 16.62 9.34
CA LYS A 83 1.62 17.55 10.03
C LYS A 83 2.66 16.80 10.85
N GLU A 84 2.29 15.67 11.44
CA GLU A 84 3.24 14.88 12.23
C GLU A 84 4.32 14.26 11.34
N PHE A 85 3.96 13.82 10.13
CA PHE A 85 4.95 13.42 9.13
C PHE A 85 5.93 14.55 8.83
N GLU A 86 5.42 15.72 8.45
CA GLU A 86 6.26 16.87 8.11
C GLU A 86 7.20 17.23 9.27
N ARG A 87 6.67 17.27 10.50
CA ARG A 87 7.45 17.52 11.71
C ARG A 87 8.57 16.48 11.91
N GLN A 88 8.25 15.19 11.82
CA GLN A 88 9.23 14.11 12.01
C GLN A 88 10.31 14.12 10.92
N TYR A 89 9.93 14.37 9.66
CA TYR A 89 10.87 14.47 8.55
C TYR A 89 11.84 15.64 8.73
N LEU A 90 11.33 16.84 9.04
CA LEU A 90 12.16 18.03 9.27
C LEU A 90 13.05 17.89 10.52
N ALA A 91 12.61 17.13 11.52
CA ALA A 91 13.41 16.81 12.70
C ALA A 91 14.43 15.68 12.48
N GLY A 92 14.44 15.02 11.32
CA GLY A 92 15.28 13.86 11.04
C GLY A 92 14.88 12.59 11.81
N GLU A 93 13.67 12.56 12.39
CA GLU A 93 13.10 11.40 13.08
C GLU A 93 12.55 10.35 12.10
N LEU A 94 12.17 10.78 10.89
CA LEU A 94 11.59 9.95 9.82
C LEU A 94 12.38 10.13 8.52
N GLU A 95 12.91 9.04 7.98
CA GLU A 95 13.54 9.03 6.66
C GLU A 95 12.47 9.02 5.55
N LEU A 96 12.69 9.76 4.48
CA LEU A 96 11.81 9.78 3.30
C LEU A 96 12.58 9.47 2.03
N ASP A 97 12.12 8.46 1.30
CA ASP A 97 12.53 8.15 -0.06
C ASP A 97 11.44 8.60 -1.02
N PHE A 98 11.59 9.82 -1.52
CA PHE A 98 10.61 10.44 -2.39
C PHE A 98 10.67 9.79 -3.78
N THR A 99 9.62 9.02 -4.11
CA THR A 99 9.54 8.24 -5.35
C THR A 99 8.38 8.73 -6.20
N PRO A 100 8.60 9.18 -7.45
CA PRO A 100 7.51 9.58 -8.34
C PRO A 100 6.40 8.53 -8.40
N GLN A 101 5.13 8.95 -8.36
CA GLN A 101 4.00 8.03 -8.18
C GLN A 101 3.96 6.88 -9.20
N GLY A 102 4.20 7.19 -10.49
CA GLY A 102 4.26 6.18 -11.54
C GLY A 102 5.42 5.19 -11.34
N THR A 103 6.59 5.69 -10.93
CA THR A 103 7.74 4.87 -10.57
C THR A 103 7.45 3.99 -9.35
N LEU A 104 6.78 4.51 -8.32
CA LEU A 104 6.41 3.74 -7.12
C LEU A 104 5.47 2.57 -7.47
N ALA A 105 4.47 2.84 -8.32
CA ALA A 105 3.55 1.82 -8.81
C ALA A 105 4.29 0.74 -9.61
N GLU A 106 5.18 1.15 -10.52
CA GLU A 106 5.93 0.21 -11.35
C GLU A 106 6.97 -0.57 -10.54
N LYS A 107 7.61 0.02 -9.51
CA LYS A 107 8.50 -0.69 -8.58
C LYS A 107 7.80 -1.86 -7.88
N LEU A 108 6.57 -1.65 -7.41
CA LEU A 108 5.76 -2.71 -6.80
C LEU A 108 5.33 -3.75 -7.84
N ARG A 109 4.82 -3.31 -8.99
CA ARG A 109 4.41 -4.22 -10.08
C ARG A 109 5.56 -5.09 -10.56
N ALA A 110 6.72 -4.50 -10.81
CA ALA A 110 7.93 -5.18 -11.21
C ALA A 110 8.41 -6.16 -10.13
N GLY A 111 8.33 -5.78 -8.86
CA GLY A 111 8.63 -6.67 -7.72
C GLY A 111 7.75 -7.92 -7.71
N GLY A 112 6.44 -7.75 -7.81
CA GLY A 112 5.49 -8.87 -7.89
C GLY A 112 5.61 -9.72 -9.16
N ALA A 113 6.17 -9.16 -10.24
CA ALA A 113 6.44 -9.85 -11.49
C ALA A 113 7.84 -10.51 -11.57
N GLY A 114 8.66 -10.42 -10.50
CA GLY A 114 10.01 -10.97 -10.49
C GLY A 114 11.02 -10.20 -11.36
N ILE A 115 10.72 -8.96 -11.73
CA ILE A 115 11.62 -8.07 -12.47
C ILE A 115 12.47 -7.31 -11.44
N PRO A 116 13.81 -7.46 -11.41
CA PRO A 116 14.63 -6.87 -10.35
C PRO A 116 14.85 -5.35 -10.51
N ALA A 117 14.84 -4.85 -11.75
CA ALA A 117 14.98 -3.45 -12.09
C ALA A 117 14.38 -3.16 -13.47
N PHE A 118 14.02 -1.90 -13.72
CA PHE A 118 13.53 -1.41 -15.00
C PHE A 118 14.04 0.02 -15.24
N PHE A 119 14.00 0.49 -16.49
CA PHE A 119 14.36 1.86 -16.84
C PHE A 119 13.10 2.71 -17.06
N THR A 120 13.12 3.96 -16.58
CA THR A 120 12.05 4.94 -16.78
C THR A 120 12.62 6.32 -17.06
N LYS A 121 11.91 7.13 -17.86
CA LYS A 121 12.29 8.53 -18.11
C LYS A 121 11.94 9.44 -16.93
N THR A 122 11.04 9.00 -16.05
CA THR A 122 10.56 9.79 -14.91
C THR A 122 11.68 10.02 -13.90
N GLY A 123 12.02 11.29 -13.66
CA GLY A 123 13.04 11.70 -12.69
C GLY A 123 14.40 12.03 -13.28
N VAL A 124 14.63 11.77 -14.57
CA VAL A 124 15.87 12.15 -15.27
C VAL A 124 16.08 13.67 -15.18
N GLY A 125 17.30 14.10 -14.86
CA GLY A 125 17.64 15.51 -14.68
C GLY A 125 17.12 16.15 -13.38
N THR A 126 16.62 15.34 -12.44
CA THR A 126 16.15 15.79 -11.13
C THR A 126 16.88 15.05 -10.01
N ILE A 127 16.72 15.51 -8.77
CA ILE A 127 17.29 14.85 -7.57
C ILE A 127 16.89 13.37 -7.44
N VAL A 128 15.78 12.96 -8.05
CA VAL A 128 15.33 11.55 -8.04
C VAL A 128 16.33 10.64 -8.76
N ALA A 129 17.09 11.16 -9.73
CA ALA A 129 18.07 10.39 -10.50
C ALA A 129 19.46 10.33 -9.83
N ASP A 130 19.69 11.09 -8.75
CA ASP A 130 21.00 11.19 -8.12
C ASP A 130 21.46 9.82 -7.60
N GLY A 131 22.68 9.41 -7.99
CA GLY A 131 23.27 8.13 -7.59
C GLY A 131 22.66 6.88 -8.26
N LYS A 132 21.74 7.04 -9.21
CA LYS A 132 21.15 5.92 -9.97
C LYS A 132 21.85 5.73 -11.32
N GLU A 133 21.79 4.51 -11.84
CA GLU A 133 22.30 4.22 -13.17
C GLU A 133 21.45 4.94 -14.23
N LEU A 134 22.11 5.61 -15.17
CA LEU A 134 21.50 6.21 -16.34
C LEU A 134 21.88 5.43 -17.59
N ARG A 135 20.94 5.30 -18.53
CA ARG A 135 21.18 4.63 -19.80
C ARG A 135 20.37 5.27 -20.92
N ASP A 136 21.00 5.42 -22.08
CA ASP A 136 20.33 5.93 -23.27
C ASP A 136 19.68 4.80 -24.06
N PHE A 137 18.43 5.03 -24.46
CA PHE A 137 17.69 4.18 -25.39
C PHE A 137 17.09 5.10 -26.46
N ASP A 138 17.39 4.81 -27.73
CA ASP A 138 16.82 5.52 -28.88
C ASP A 138 17.00 7.06 -28.84
N GLY A 139 18.16 7.52 -28.32
CA GLY A 139 18.50 8.94 -28.22
C GLY A 139 17.93 9.66 -27.00
N GLU A 140 17.29 8.93 -26.07
CA GLU A 140 16.69 9.48 -24.86
C GLU A 140 17.30 8.81 -23.62
N THR A 141 17.61 9.61 -22.59
CA THR A 141 18.17 9.11 -21.32
C THR A 141 17.07 8.63 -20.39
N TYR A 142 17.30 7.48 -19.74
CA TYR A 142 16.43 6.86 -18.75
C TYR A 142 17.20 6.59 -17.46
N VAL A 143 16.51 6.55 -16.33
CA VAL A 143 17.05 6.16 -15.01
C VAL A 143 16.63 4.73 -14.66
N MET A 144 17.59 3.93 -14.16
CA MET A 144 17.32 2.60 -13.64
C MET A 144 16.68 2.70 -12.25
N GLU A 145 15.55 2.02 -12.09
CA GLU A 145 14.85 1.89 -10.83
C GLU A 145 14.79 0.43 -10.39
N ARG A 146 15.17 0.19 -9.13
CA ARG A 146 15.04 -1.14 -8.51
C ARG A 146 13.63 -1.37 -8.04
N SER A 147 13.15 -2.61 -8.21
CA SER A 147 11.84 -3.05 -7.74
C SER A 147 11.76 -3.13 -6.22
N LEU A 148 10.53 -3.13 -5.70
CA LEU A 148 10.24 -3.25 -4.27
C LEU A 148 9.54 -4.58 -3.98
N VAL A 149 10.07 -5.33 -3.02
CA VAL A 149 9.53 -6.64 -2.59
C VAL A 149 9.35 -6.62 -1.08
N PRO A 150 8.22 -6.12 -0.56
CA PRO A 150 7.95 -6.06 0.87
C PRO A 150 7.82 -7.46 1.50
N ASP A 151 8.20 -7.55 2.77
CA ASP A 151 8.02 -8.75 3.58
C ASP A 151 6.54 -9.02 3.85
N VAL A 152 5.78 -7.97 4.15
CA VAL A 152 4.33 -8.03 4.38
C VAL A 152 3.62 -6.91 3.62
N SER A 153 2.54 -7.26 2.93
CA SER A 153 1.63 -6.31 2.29
C SER A 153 0.27 -6.30 2.97
N LEU A 154 -0.22 -5.12 3.30
CA LEU A 154 -1.55 -4.88 3.83
C LEU A 154 -2.38 -4.16 2.76
N VAL A 155 -3.51 -4.75 2.35
CA VAL A 155 -4.32 -4.24 1.25
C VAL A 155 -5.81 -4.29 1.55
N LYS A 156 -6.59 -3.46 0.87
CA LYS A 156 -8.06 -3.39 0.97
C LYS A 156 -8.71 -3.80 -0.33
N ALA A 157 -9.74 -4.64 -0.27
CA ALA A 157 -10.64 -4.91 -1.38
C ALA A 157 -12.11 -4.78 -0.95
N ASP A 158 -13.04 -4.80 -1.91
CA ASP A 158 -14.48 -4.78 -1.64
C ASP A 158 -14.96 -6.20 -1.32
N VAL A 159 -14.70 -7.14 -2.23
CA VAL A 159 -15.12 -8.54 -2.09
C VAL A 159 -13.92 -9.47 -2.19
N ALA A 160 -13.87 -10.49 -1.33
CA ALA A 160 -13.07 -11.69 -1.56
C ALA A 160 -13.96 -12.94 -1.63
N ASP A 161 -13.58 -13.93 -2.43
CA ASP A 161 -14.07 -15.29 -2.24
C ASP A 161 -13.19 -16.08 -1.26
N ARG A 162 -13.63 -17.29 -0.86
CA ARG A 162 -12.89 -18.14 0.09
C ARG A 162 -11.52 -18.62 -0.41
N SER A 163 -11.28 -18.59 -1.73
CA SER A 163 -9.98 -18.89 -2.34
C SER A 163 -9.03 -17.69 -2.35
N GLY A 164 -9.54 -16.49 -2.08
CA GLY A 164 -8.80 -15.23 -2.04
C GLY A 164 -8.87 -14.42 -3.33
N ASN A 165 -9.71 -14.78 -4.30
CA ASN A 165 -9.92 -13.92 -5.47
C ASN A 165 -10.58 -12.62 -5.04
N LEU A 166 -10.09 -11.49 -5.55
CA LEU A 166 -10.52 -10.17 -5.12
C LEU A 166 -11.23 -9.39 -6.22
N ARG A 167 -12.26 -8.67 -5.81
CA ARG A 167 -12.84 -7.55 -6.56
C ARG A 167 -12.68 -6.27 -5.74
N PHE A 168 -12.21 -5.23 -6.39
CA PHE A 168 -12.05 -3.88 -5.84
C PHE A 168 -13.16 -2.97 -6.36
N ASN A 169 -13.56 -1.96 -5.59
CA ASN A 169 -14.63 -1.06 -5.98
C ASN A 169 -14.08 0.32 -6.39
N LEU A 170 -14.40 0.76 -7.60
CA LEU A 170 -14.04 2.09 -8.13
C LEU A 170 -12.54 2.42 -7.94
N THR A 171 -12.24 3.67 -7.57
CA THR A 171 -10.89 4.20 -7.36
C THR A 171 -10.20 3.68 -6.10
N ALA A 172 -10.91 2.96 -5.22
CA ALA A 172 -10.31 2.28 -4.07
C ALA A 172 -9.37 1.14 -4.48
N ARG A 173 -9.34 0.75 -5.77
CA ARG A 173 -8.39 -0.22 -6.32
C ARG A 173 -6.94 0.27 -6.23
N ASN A 174 -6.66 1.47 -6.73
CA ASN A 174 -5.35 2.15 -6.73
C ASN A 174 -4.10 1.23 -6.62
N PHE A 175 -3.31 1.35 -5.55
CA PHE A 175 -2.06 0.61 -5.29
C PHE A 175 -2.30 -0.80 -4.74
N ASN A 176 -3.52 -1.16 -4.32
CA ASN A 176 -3.79 -2.42 -3.66
C ASN A 176 -3.34 -3.67 -4.46
N PRO A 177 -3.64 -3.81 -5.77
CA PRO A 177 -3.15 -4.95 -6.55
C PRO A 177 -1.61 -5.02 -6.61
N ALA A 178 -0.94 -3.90 -6.86
CA ALA A 178 0.52 -3.87 -6.98
C ALA A 178 1.20 -4.22 -5.65
N ALA A 179 0.70 -3.66 -4.54
CA ALA A 179 1.18 -4.00 -3.20
C ALA A 179 0.94 -5.49 -2.87
N ALA A 180 -0.24 -6.02 -3.20
CA ALA A 180 -0.57 -7.42 -2.95
C ALA A 180 0.36 -8.38 -3.70
N MET A 181 0.64 -8.12 -4.98
CA MET A 181 1.52 -8.97 -5.79
C MET A 181 2.98 -8.92 -5.34
N ALA A 182 3.45 -7.77 -4.86
CA ALA A 182 4.84 -7.57 -4.46
C ALA A 182 5.20 -8.20 -3.10
N GLY A 183 4.20 -8.40 -2.23
CA GLY A 183 4.43 -8.88 -0.86
C GLY A 183 4.72 -10.37 -0.79
N LYS A 184 5.74 -10.75 -0.01
CA LYS A 184 6.01 -12.16 0.33
C LYS A 184 4.83 -12.77 1.08
N ILE A 185 4.22 -12.00 1.99
CA ILE A 185 2.95 -12.33 2.64
C ILE A 185 1.98 -11.17 2.40
N CYS A 186 0.76 -11.50 1.96
CA CYS A 186 -0.28 -10.51 1.67
C CYS A 186 -1.51 -10.79 2.54
N VAL A 187 -1.87 -9.78 3.34
CA VAL A 187 -3.08 -9.76 4.17
C VAL A 187 -4.04 -8.76 3.56
N VAL A 188 -5.23 -9.24 3.17
CA VAL A 188 -6.28 -8.40 2.63
C VAL A 188 -7.40 -8.21 3.64
N GLU A 189 -7.82 -6.97 3.80
CA GLU A 189 -9.06 -6.61 4.45
C GLU A 189 -10.17 -6.48 3.39
N VAL A 190 -11.33 -7.10 3.62
CA VAL A 190 -12.48 -7.04 2.71
C VAL A 190 -13.78 -6.70 3.42
N GLU A 191 -14.69 -6.06 2.70
CA GLU A 191 -16.04 -5.77 3.21
C GLU A 191 -17.00 -6.94 3.11
N ARG A 192 -16.78 -7.81 2.13
CA ARG A 192 -17.65 -8.97 1.90
C ARG A 192 -16.82 -10.19 1.60
N ILE A 193 -17.19 -11.30 2.21
CA ILE A 193 -16.69 -12.63 1.86
C ILE A 193 -17.83 -13.43 1.23
N VAL A 194 -17.61 -13.92 0.01
CA VAL A 194 -18.56 -14.75 -0.74
C VAL A 194 -18.05 -16.19 -0.89
N ALA A 195 -18.91 -17.14 -1.26
CA ALA A 195 -18.45 -18.48 -1.56
C ALA A 195 -17.57 -18.51 -2.83
N THR A 196 -16.65 -19.47 -2.90
CA THR A 196 -15.88 -19.72 -4.13
C THR A 196 -16.83 -20.05 -5.28
N GLY A 197 -16.68 -19.34 -6.40
CA GLY A 197 -17.56 -19.43 -7.56
C GLY A 197 -18.65 -18.36 -7.65
N GLU A 198 -18.90 -17.59 -6.58
CA GLU A 198 -19.83 -16.45 -6.64
C GLU A 198 -19.25 -15.22 -7.35
N LEU A 199 -17.93 -15.05 -7.34
CA LEU A 199 -17.26 -14.11 -8.24
C LEU A 199 -17.13 -14.77 -9.61
N ALA A 200 -17.75 -14.16 -10.63
CA ALA A 200 -17.55 -14.57 -12.01
C ALA A 200 -16.05 -14.46 -12.36
N PRO A 201 -15.45 -15.42 -13.07
CA PRO A 201 -14.01 -15.40 -13.35
C PRO A 201 -13.51 -14.11 -14.01
N ASP A 202 -14.28 -13.53 -14.94
CA ASP A 202 -13.94 -12.28 -15.62
C ASP A 202 -14.16 -11.01 -14.77
N ASP A 203 -14.85 -11.13 -13.63
CA ASP A 203 -15.01 -10.03 -12.65
C ASP A 203 -13.87 -9.99 -11.62
N ILE A 204 -12.95 -10.98 -11.64
CA ILE A 204 -11.83 -11.05 -10.71
C ILE A 204 -10.74 -10.07 -11.13
N HIS A 205 -10.44 -9.10 -10.27
CA HIS A 205 -9.37 -8.12 -10.52
C HIS A 205 -8.01 -8.62 -10.07
N LEU A 206 -7.95 -9.39 -8.97
CA LEU A 206 -6.71 -9.99 -8.49
C LEU A 206 -6.95 -11.46 -8.15
N PRO A 207 -6.26 -12.40 -8.84
CA PRO A 207 -6.36 -13.82 -8.54
C PRO A 207 -5.90 -14.13 -7.12
N GLY A 208 -6.55 -15.11 -6.49
CA GLY A 208 -6.30 -15.47 -5.09
C GLY A 208 -4.92 -16.04 -4.81
N ILE A 209 -4.11 -16.34 -5.83
CA ILE A 209 -2.72 -16.77 -5.64
C ILE A 209 -1.87 -15.73 -4.91
N TYR A 210 -2.17 -14.44 -5.06
CA TYR A 210 -1.46 -13.35 -4.39
C TYR A 210 -1.95 -13.08 -2.96
N VAL A 211 -3.00 -13.77 -2.51
CA VAL A 211 -3.63 -13.52 -1.21
C VAL A 211 -3.33 -14.67 -0.27
N HIS A 212 -2.72 -14.34 0.87
CA HIS A 212 -2.32 -15.33 1.88
C HIS A 212 -3.30 -15.37 3.05
N ARG A 213 -3.81 -14.21 3.49
CA ARG A 213 -4.71 -14.06 4.63
C ARG A 213 -5.83 -13.07 4.31
N ILE A 214 -7.06 -13.36 4.74
CA ILE A 214 -8.26 -12.56 4.52
C ILE A 214 -8.86 -12.18 5.87
N VAL A 215 -9.14 -10.91 6.08
CA VAL A 215 -9.83 -10.36 7.25
C VAL A 215 -11.11 -9.68 6.81
N HIS A 216 -12.21 -9.98 7.49
CA HIS A 216 -13.51 -9.39 7.20
C HIS A 216 -13.74 -8.13 8.04
N ASN A 217 -13.86 -6.98 7.39
CA ASN A 217 -14.27 -5.71 7.99
C ASN A 217 -15.55 -5.22 7.27
N PRO A 218 -16.75 -5.60 7.73
CA PRO A 218 -18.00 -5.31 7.02
C PRO A 218 -18.45 -3.85 7.10
N THR A 219 -17.92 -3.07 8.04
CA THR A 219 -18.34 -1.68 8.30
C THR A 219 -17.13 -0.75 8.42
N PRO A 220 -16.31 -0.61 7.36
CA PRO A 220 -15.18 0.30 7.40
C PRO A 220 -15.66 1.77 7.43
N GLU A 221 -14.91 2.64 8.10
CA GLU A 221 -15.23 4.06 8.25
C GLU A 221 -15.22 4.80 6.90
N LYS A 222 -14.24 4.49 6.02
CA LYS A 222 -14.12 5.10 4.67
C LYS A 222 -14.20 6.63 4.67
N ARG A 223 -13.40 7.26 5.54
CA ARG A 223 -13.37 8.72 5.71
C ARG A 223 -13.09 9.45 4.39
N ILE A 224 -13.86 10.51 4.13
CA ILE A 224 -13.66 11.42 3.00
C ILE A 224 -12.84 12.61 3.47
N GLU A 225 -11.65 12.80 2.90
CA GLU A 225 -10.76 13.92 3.27
C GLU A 225 -11.37 15.28 2.94
N LYS A 226 -11.90 15.43 1.71
CA LYS A 226 -12.50 16.67 1.21
C LYS A 226 -13.81 16.34 0.52
N LEU A 227 -14.93 16.59 1.21
CA LEU A 227 -16.27 16.37 0.66
C LEU A 227 -16.64 17.54 -0.27
N THR A 228 -16.60 17.28 -1.57
CA THR A 228 -17.00 18.25 -2.59
C THR A 228 -18.30 17.80 -3.24
N THR A 229 -19.37 18.61 -3.10
CA THR A 229 -20.67 18.36 -3.73
C THR A 229 -20.98 19.45 -4.75
N ARG A 230 -21.71 19.10 -5.81
CA ARG A 230 -22.30 20.12 -6.70
C ARG A 230 -23.41 20.89 -5.98
N ASP A 231 -23.68 22.12 -6.39
CA ASP A 231 -24.85 22.85 -5.94
C ASP A 231 -26.13 22.06 -6.25
N ARG A 232 -27.03 21.98 -5.27
CA ARG A 232 -28.34 21.35 -5.43
C ARG A 232 -29.14 22.26 -6.35
N LYS A 233 -29.48 21.79 -7.57
CA LYS A 233 -30.46 22.48 -8.41
C LYS A 233 -31.77 22.56 -7.60
N VAL A 234 -32.17 23.78 -7.24
CA VAL A 234 -33.46 24.08 -6.61
C VAL A 234 -34.58 23.87 -7.63
#